data_AF-A0A935UQG8-F1
#
_entry.id   AF-A0A935UQG8-F1
#
_cell.length_a   1.000
_cell.length_b   1.000
_cell.length_c   1.000
_cell.angle_alpha   90.00
_cell.angle_beta   90.00
_cell.angle_gamma   90.00
#
_symmetry.space_group_name_H-M   'P 1'
#
loop_
_entity.id
_entity.type
_entity.pdbx_description
1 polymer ?
#
loop_
_entity_poly.entity_id
_entity_poly.type
_entity_poly.pdbx_seq_one_letter_code
_entity_poly.pdbx_strand_id
1 'polypeptide(L)'
;MRGISREVLSRDAAWTLEDGNCKNLTKRWAAWENAYLAAQAITDRARQLIEPAAVCALCPITTECADLAKLSGYTGIAAGIGYRNGAPDTYRTRDPFTRTKKPA
;
A
#
# COMPACT_ATOMS: atom_id res chain seq x y z
N MET A 1 18.51 1.66 -25.25
CA MET A 1 17.12 1.73 -24.76
C MET A 1 17.05 2.86 -23.74
N ARG A 2 16.31 3.94 -24.01
CA ARG A 2 16.14 5.03 -23.03
C ARG A 2 15.25 4.49 -21.92
N GLY A 3 15.80 4.38 -20.71
CA GLY A 3 15.07 3.89 -19.54
C GLY A 3 13.85 4.76 -19.29
N ILE A 4 12.67 4.17 -19.33
CA ILE A 4 11.43 4.85 -18.93
C ILE A 4 11.57 5.15 -17.43
N SER A 5 11.36 6.41 -17.04
CA SER A 5 11.51 6.81 -15.64
C SER A 5 10.37 6.27 -14.78
N ARG A 6 10.66 6.07 -13.50
CA ARG A 6 9.70 5.55 -12.49
C ARG A 6 8.47 6.46 -12.38
N GLU A 7 8.64 7.76 -12.57
CA GLU A 7 7.56 8.74 -12.59
C GLU A 7 6.62 8.55 -13.78
N VAL A 8 7.16 8.23 -14.96
CA VAL A 8 6.36 7.96 -16.16
C VAL A 8 5.52 6.68 -15.99
N LEU A 9 6.12 5.61 -15.46
CA LEU A 9 5.40 4.36 -15.16
C LEU A 9 4.31 4.56 -14.10
N SER A 10 4.60 5.35 -13.07
CA SER A 10 3.63 5.65 -12.01
C SER A 10 2.46 6.47 -12.54
N ARG A 11 2.72 7.41 -13.45
CA ARG A 11 1.67 8.24 -14.05
C ARG A 11 0.79 7.43 -14.98
N ASP A 12 1.36 6.56 -15.80
CA ASP A 12 0.63 5.64 -16.68
C ASP A 12 -0.28 4.69 -15.88
N ALA A 13 0.24 4.08 -14.83
CA ALA A 13 -0.54 3.24 -13.92
C ALA A 13 -1.60 4.03 -13.11
N ALA A 14 -1.45 5.35 -12.94
CA ALA A 14 -2.47 6.17 -12.30
C ALA A 14 -3.70 6.41 -13.20
N TRP A 15 -3.58 6.30 -14.53
CA TRP A 15 -4.71 6.42 -15.45
C TRP A 15 -5.73 5.28 -15.29
N THR A 16 -5.30 4.10 -14.82
CA THR A 16 -6.22 2.97 -14.58
C THR A 16 -7.01 3.11 -13.27
N LEU A 17 -6.71 4.12 -12.43
CA LEU A 17 -7.38 4.34 -11.14
C LEU A 17 -8.84 4.84 -11.27
N GLU A 18 -9.29 5.27 -12.46
CA GLU A 18 -10.70 5.68 -12.65
C GLU A 18 -11.71 4.53 -12.39
N ASP A 19 -11.24 3.28 -12.44
CA ASP A 19 -12.02 2.08 -12.13
C ASP A 19 -11.90 1.61 -10.67
N GLY A 20 -11.19 2.36 -9.83
CA GLY A 20 -11.02 2.01 -8.43
C GLY A 20 -12.33 2.08 -7.65
N ASN A 21 -12.67 1.00 -6.93
CA ASN A 21 -13.85 0.99 -6.05
C ASN A 21 -13.79 2.07 -4.97
N CYS A 22 -12.59 2.48 -4.58
CA CYS A 22 -12.36 3.53 -3.59
C CYS A 22 -12.52 4.96 -4.13
N LYS A 23 -12.77 5.17 -5.43
CA LYS A 23 -12.73 6.51 -6.06
C LYS A 23 -13.66 7.54 -5.42
N ASN A 24 -14.85 7.11 -4.99
CA ASN A 24 -15.85 7.98 -4.35
C ASN A 24 -15.73 8.02 -2.82
N LEU A 25 -14.70 7.40 -2.26
CA LEU A 25 -14.49 7.29 -0.82
C LEU A 25 -13.40 8.22 -0.30
N THR A 26 -12.94 9.22 -1.05
CA THR A 26 -11.76 10.05 -0.74
C THR A 26 -11.66 10.48 0.72
N LYS A 27 -12.73 11.05 1.30
CA LYS A 27 -12.73 11.48 2.71
C LYS A 27 -12.62 10.31 3.70
N ARG A 28 -13.33 9.22 3.43
CA ARG A 28 -13.32 8.01 4.28
C ARG A 28 -11.97 7.28 4.17
N TRP A 29 -11.40 7.23 2.96
CA TRP A 29 -10.08 6.67 2.70
C TRP A 29 -9.00 7.44 3.46
N ALA A 30 -8.99 8.77 3.35
CA ALA A 30 -8.07 9.61 4.09
C ALA A 30 -8.16 9.39 5.61
N ALA A 31 -9.38 9.18 6.14
CA ALA A 31 -9.55 8.87 7.57
C ALA A 31 -8.92 7.52 7.95
N TRP A 32 -9.11 6.48 7.15
CA TRP A 32 -8.47 5.18 7.37
C TRP A 32 -6.95 5.26 7.29
N GLU A 33 -6.41 5.96 6.29
CA GLU A 33 -4.96 6.12 6.15
C GLU A 33 -4.36 6.90 7.31
N ASN A 34 -4.98 7.99 7.73
CA ASN A 34 -4.52 8.76 8.89
C ASN A 34 -4.53 7.90 10.16
N ALA A 35 -5.60 7.14 10.40
CA ALA A 35 -5.69 6.25 11.55
C ALA A 35 -4.62 5.13 11.50
N TYR A 36 -4.41 4.55 10.32
CA TYR A 36 -3.40 3.52 10.09
C TYR A 36 -1.97 4.03 10.34
N LEU A 37 -1.64 5.22 9.81
CA LEU A 37 -0.32 5.82 9.96
C LEU A 37 -0.06 6.31 11.39
N ALA A 38 -1.09 6.79 12.09
CA ALA A 38 -0.99 7.21 13.49
C ALA A 38 -0.90 6.03 14.47
N ALA A 39 -1.47 4.87 14.11
CA ALA A 39 -1.46 3.69 14.97
C ALA A 39 -0.04 3.21 15.28
N GLN A 40 0.26 3.01 16.57
CA GLN A 40 1.56 2.54 17.04
C GLN A 40 1.58 1.01 17.19
N ALA A 41 0.48 0.43 17.70
CA ALA A 41 0.35 -1.00 17.88
C ALA A 41 -0.01 -1.71 16.56
N ILE A 42 0.49 -2.93 16.42
CA ILE A 42 0.22 -3.78 15.24
C ILE A 42 -1.27 -4.11 15.15
N THR A 43 -1.90 -4.43 16.28
CA THR A 43 -3.34 -4.74 16.37
C THR A 43 -4.21 -3.57 15.90
N ASP A 44 -3.83 -2.34 16.26
CA ASP A 44 -4.57 -1.15 15.86
C ASP A 44 -4.44 -0.92 14.35
N ARG A 45 -3.24 -1.09 13.79
CA ARG A 45 -3.05 -1.01 12.33
C ARG A 45 -3.83 -2.08 11.59
N ALA A 46 -3.80 -3.33 12.06
CA ALA A 46 -4.55 -4.43 11.47
C ALA A 46 -6.06 -4.12 11.47
N ARG A 47 -6.57 -3.54 12.56
CA ARG A 47 -7.99 -3.12 12.65
C ARG A 47 -8.34 -2.05 11.62
N GLN A 48 -7.45 -1.09 11.37
CA GLN A 48 -7.69 -0.05 10.35
C GLN A 48 -7.71 -0.59 8.92
N LEU A 49 -7.15 -1.78 8.67
CA LEU A 49 -7.16 -2.38 7.33
C LEU A 49 -8.41 -3.18 7.00
N ILE A 50 -9.23 -3.58 7.99
CA ILE A 50 -10.39 -4.47 7.74
C ILE A 50 -11.34 -3.88 6.69
N GLU A 51 -11.74 -2.63 6.89
CA GLU A 51 -12.71 -1.96 6.01
C GLU A 51 -12.12 -1.61 4.63
N PRO A 52 -10.91 -1.00 4.52
CA PRO A 52 -10.24 -0.83 3.23
C PRO A 52 -10.03 -2.14 2.47
N ALA A 53 -9.67 -3.23 3.16
CA ALA A 53 -9.48 -4.53 2.55
C ALA A 53 -10.77 -5.07 1.92
N ALA A 54 -11.92 -4.87 2.56
CA ALA A 54 -13.21 -5.25 1.98
C ALA A 54 -13.54 -4.47 0.70
N VAL A 55 -13.20 -3.17 0.64
CA VAL A 55 -13.35 -2.35 -0.59
C VAL A 55 -12.45 -2.88 -1.70
N CYS A 56 -11.19 -3.20 -1.38
CA CYS A 56 -10.22 -3.69 -2.35
C CYS A 56 -10.48 -5.13 -2.79
N ALA A 57 -11.06 -5.99 -1.95
CA ALA A 57 -11.34 -7.39 -2.31
C ALA A 57 -12.26 -7.54 -3.54
N LEU A 58 -13.07 -6.51 -3.82
CA LEU A 58 -13.98 -6.47 -4.96
C LEU A 58 -13.48 -5.55 -6.09
N CYS A 59 -12.26 -5.01 -5.98
CA CYS A 59 -11.77 -3.99 -6.90
C CYS A 59 -11.04 -4.63 -8.09
N PRO A 60 -11.45 -4.33 -9.35
CA PRO A 60 -10.88 -4.98 -10.52
C PRO A 60 -9.41 -4.63 -10.77
N ILE A 61 -8.96 -3.48 -10.26
CA ILE A 61 -7.61 -2.93 -10.48
C ILE A 61 -6.69 -3.12 -9.27
N THR A 62 -6.97 -4.11 -8.42
CA THR A 62 -6.22 -4.30 -7.16
C THR A 62 -4.73 -4.55 -7.40
N THR A 63 -4.40 -5.29 -8.45
CA THR A 63 -3.00 -5.62 -8.81
C THR A 63 -2.26 -4.37 -9.28
N GLU A 64 -2.87 -3.57 -10.15
CA GLU A 64 -2.34 -2.32 -10.69
C GLU A 64 -2.14 -1.30 -9.57
N CYS A 65 -3.08 -1.23 -8.62
CA CYS A 65 -2.96 -0.39 -7.43
C CYS A 65 -1.76 -0.80 -6.56
N ALA A 66 -1.50 -2.10 -6.39
CA ALA A 66 -0.34 -2.61 -5.67
C ALA A 66 0.98 -2.27 -6.38
N ASP A 67 1.02 -2.40 -7.71
CA ASP A 67 2.22 -2.09 -8.49
C ASP A 67 2.51 -0.60 -8.54
N LEU A 68 1.47 0.24 -8.67
CA LEU A 68 1.59 1.68 -8.52
C LEU A 68 2.10 2.06 -7.13
N ALA A 69 1.62 1.41 -6.06
CA ALA A 69 2.11 1.67 -4.72
C ALA A 69 3.63 1.42 -4.60
N LYS A 70 4.12 0.30 -5.17
CA LYS A 70 5.55 -0.03 -5.22
C LYS A 70 6.35 0.99 -6.03
N LEU A 71 5.86 1.31 -7.24
CA LEU A 71 6.51 2.22 -8.18
C LEU A 71 6.48 3.67 -7.70
N SER A 72 5.50 4.11 -6.93
CA SER A 72 5.46 5.49 -6.43
C SER A 72 6.18 5.69 -5.09
N GLY A 73 6.58 4.60 -4.42
CA GLY A 73 7.13 4.70 -3.07
C GLY A 73 6.04 5.02 -2.05
N TYR A 74 4.82 4.52 -2.29
CA TYR A 74 3.64 4.88 -1.54
C TYR A 74 3.75 4.52 -0.06
N THR A 75 3.16 5.36 0.78
CA THR A 75 3.02 5.14 2.22
C THR A 75 1.57 5.41 2.61
N GLY A 76 0.87 4.39 3.09
CA GLY A 76 -0.57 4.44 3.27
C GLY A 76 -1.21 3.08 3.04
N ILE A 77 -2.45 3.08 2.56
CA ILE A 77 -3.22 1.87 2.27
C ILE A 77 -3.45 1.76 0.77
N ALA A 78 -3.04 0.66 0.17
CA ALA A 78 -3.25 0.36 -1.24
C ALA A 78 -3.50 -1.14 -1.42
N ALA A 79 -4.33 -1.53 -2.39
CA ALA A 79 -4.65 -2.93 -2.67
C ALA A 79 -5.08 -3.74 -1.42
N GLY A 80 -5.77 -3.10 -0.47
CA GLY A 80 -6.25 -3.71 0.76
C GLY A 80 -5.20 -3.96 1.84
N ILE A 81 -3.94 -3.56 1.63
CA ILE A 81 -2.85 -3.72 2.59
C ILE A 81 -2.15 -2.40 2.88
N GLY A 82 -1.39 -2.37 3.97
CA GLY A 82 -0.54 -1.24 4.30
C GLY A 82 0.76 -1.24 3.51
N TYR A 83 1.25 -0.06 3.15
CA TYR A 83 2.53 0.16 2.48
C TYR A 83 3.37 1.20 3.25
N ARG A 84 4.70 1.01 3.20
CA ARG A 84 5.69 2.04 3.54
C ARG A 84 6.78 2.11 2.50
N ASN A 85 6.98 3.31 1.96
CA ASN A 85 7.98 3.57 0.91
C ASN A 85 7.90 2.54 -0.24
N GLY A 86 6.68 2.18 -0.64
CA GLY A 86 6.40 1.20 -1.70
C GLY A 86 6.60 -0.26 -1.32
N ALA A 87 7.01 -0.58 -0.08
CA ALA A 87 7.05 -1.95 0.41
C ALA A 87 5.79 -2.27 1.23
N PRO A 88 5.21 -3.49 1.12
CA PRO A 88 4.16 -3.93 2.03
C PRO A 88 4.60 -3.79 3.48
N ASP A 89 3.81 -3.09 4.30
CA ASP A 89 4.06 -2.96 5.73
C ASP A 89 3.64 -4.28 6.41
N THR A 90 4.58 -5.22 6.46
CA THR A 90 4.47 -6.49 7.18
C THR A 90 4.60 -6.32 8.70
N TYR A 91 4.32 -5.12 9.21
CA TYR A 91 4.23 -4.77 10.63
C TYR A 91 5.50 -4.96 11.44
N ARG A 92 6.68 -4.95 10.79
CA ARG A 92 7.92 -5.44 11.40
C ARG A 92 7.66 -6.76 12.12
N THR A 93 7.13 -7.75 11.41
CA THR A 93 7.47 -9.12 11.71
C THR A 93 8.98 -9.26 11.47
N ARG A 94 9.81 -8.72 12.38
CA ARG A 94 11.19 -9.17 12.53
C ARG A 94 11.01 -10.60 12.94
N ASP A 95 11.18 -11.51 11.99
CA ASP A 95 11.29 -12.91 12.30
C ASP A 95 12.40 -13.03 13.36
N PRO A 96 12.09 -13.42 14.61
CA PRO A 96 13.08 -13.45 15.68
C PRO A 96 14.23 -14.45 15.39
N PHE A 97 14.08 -15.28 14.36
CA PHE A 97 15.07 -16.25 13.89
C PHE A 97 15.88 -15.77 12.69
N THR A 98 15.53 -14.65 12.06
CA THR A 98 16.40 -14.01 11.06
C THR A 98 17.55 -13.27 11.73
N ARG A 99 18.53 -14.02 12.24
CA ARG A 99 19.89 -13.52 12.42
C ARG A 99 20.42 -13.19 11.03
N THR A 100 20.43 -11.90 10.68
CA THR A 100 21.29 -11.42 9.60
C THR A 100 22.71 -11.86 9.93
N LYS A 101 23.18 -12.92 9.26
CA LYS A 101 24.60 -13.24 9.22
C LYS A 101 25.28 -12.03 8.58
N LYS A 102 25.92 -11.21 9.41
CA LYS A 102 26.86 -10.19 8.96
C LYS A 102 27.96 -10.94 8.18
N PRO A 103 28.20 -10.64 6.89
CA PRO A 103 29.35 -11.22 6.21
C PRO A 103 30.61 -10.68 6.90
N ALA A 104 31.59 -11.59 7.04
CA ALA A 104 32.86 -11.37 7.71
C ALA A 104 33.69 -10.27 7.04
#